data_AF-A0A2M7KNA0-F1
#
_entry.id   AF-A0A2M7KNA0-F1
#
_cell.length_a   1.000
_cell.length_b   1.000
_cell.length_c   1.000
_cell.angle_alpha   90.00
_cell.angle_beta   90.00
_cell.angle_gamma   90.00
#
_symmetry.space_group_name_H-M   'P 1'
#
loop_
_entity.id
_entity.type
_entity.pdbx_description
1 polymer ?
#
loop_
_entity_poly.entity_id
_entity_poly.type
_entity_poly.pdbx_seq_one_letter_code
_entity_poly.pdbx_strand_id
1 'polypeptide(L)'
;MTTQDILTDIHSLEQDLLDFERRYGVRSETFYAAYVAGEEPEDDRWVLDFGEWASVYRTWLARQAAYRNEVRRVQRHDSSLAGLIRVAA
;
A
#
# COMPACT_ATOMS: atom_id res chain seq x y z
N MET A 1 -8.19 1.14 -15.19
CA MET A 1 -8.00 0.25 -14.03
C MET A 1 -9.35 -0.04 -13.43
N THR A 2 -9.65 -1.32 -13.28
CA THR A 2 -10.82 -1.82 -12.55
C THR A 2 -10.54 -1.85 -11.04
N THR A 3 -11.57 -2.10 -10.23
CA THR A 3 -11.38 -2.31 -8.78
C THR A 3 -10.51 -3.54 -8.49
N GLN A 4 -10.61 -4.57 -9.33
CA GLN A 4 -9.79 -5.79 -9.25
C GLN A 4 -8.31 -5.53 -9.57
N ASP A 5 -8.03 -4.70 -10.58
CA ASP A 5 -6.65 -4.32 -10.93
C ASP A 5 -5.99 -3.61 -9.74
N ILE A 6 -6.70 -2.64 -9.14
CA ILE A 6 -6.18 -1.91 -7.96
C ILE A 6 -5.94 -2.86 -6.79
N LEU A 7 -6.85 -3.81 -6.56
CA LEU A 7 -6.68 -4.78 -5.48
C LEU A 7 -5.47 -5.69 -5.70
N THR A 8 -5.23 -6.10 -6.95
CA THR A 8 -4.05 -6.91 -7.31
C THR A 8 -2.75 -6.11 -7.13
N ASP A 9 -2.74 -4.83 -7.49
CA ASP A 9 -1.63 -3.91 -7.23
C ASP A 9 -1.37 -3.79 -5.71
N ILE A 10 -2.43 -3.62 -4.91
CA ILE A 10 -2.33 -3.52 -3.44
C ILE A 10 -1.67 -4.77 -2.86
N HIS A 11 -2.14 -5.97 -3.23
CA HIS A 11 -1.57 -7.21 -2.72
C HIS A 11 -0.10 -7.39 -3.10
N SER A 12 0.28 -7.02 -4.32
CA SER A 12 1.68 -7.07 -4.75
C SER A 12 2.56 -6.16 -3.88
N LEU A 13 2.13 -4.91 -3.69
CA LEU A 13 2.85 -3.94 -2.85
C LEU A 13 2.92 -4.38 -1.38
N GLU A 14 1.90 -5.06 -0.87
CA GLU A 14 1.92 -5.62 0.48
C GLU A 14 2.95 -6.75 0.64
N GLN A 15 3.17 -7.57 -0.40
CA GLN A 15 4.26 -8.56 -0.36
C GLN A 15 5.63 -7.87 -0.33
N ASP A 16 5.82 -6.84 -1.14
CA ASP A 16 7.08 -6.08 -1.15
C ASP A 16 7.34 -5.46 0.23
N LEU A 17 6.34 -4.82 0.84
CA LEU A 17 6.44 -4.28 2.20
C LEU A 17 6.76 -5.37 3.23
N LEU A 18 6.09 -6.53 3.16
CA LEU A 18 6.36 -7.65 4.07
C LEU A 18 7.80 -8.16 3.97
N ASP A 19 8.40 -8.13 2.78
CA ASP A 19 9.78 -8.55 2.61
C ASP A 19 10.78 -7.57 3.25
N PHE A 20 10.52 -6.26 3.18
CA PHE A 20 11.24 -5.27 3.98
C PHE A 20 11.06 -5.53 5.48
N GLU A 21 9.83 -5.73 5.95
CA GLU A 21 9.56 -5.99 7.38
C GLU A 21 10.27 -7.24 7.90
N ARG A 22 10.33 -8.30 7.10
CA ARG A 22 11.07 -9.53 7.43
C ARG A 22 12.57 -9.31 7.47
N ARG A 23 13.10 -8.53 6.52
CA ARG A 23 14.54 -8.25 6.41
C ARG A 23 15.06 -7.45 7.60
N TYR A 24 14.28 -6.48 8.09
CA TYR A 24 14.72 -5.58 9.17
C TYR A 24 14.07 -5.85 10.52
N GLY A 25 13.04 -6.69 10.59
CA GLY A 25 12.32 -7.00 11.83
C GLY A 25 11.49 -5.84 12.37
N VAL A 26 11.15 -4.86 11.53
CA VAL A 26 10.42 -3.64 11.92
C VAL A 26 9.22 -3.45 11.00
N ARG A 27 8.10 -3.03 11.56
CA ARG A 27 6.85 -2.75 10.83
C ARG A 27 6.98 -1.52 9.94
N SER A 28 6.33 -1.55 8.77
CA SER A 28 6.34 -0.43 7.82
C SER A 28 5.83 0.88 8.44
N GLU A 29 4.86 0.82 9.35
CA GLU A 29 4.35 2.00 10.05
C GLU A 29 5.43 2.68 10.93
N THR A 30 6.34 1.89 11.52
CA THR A 30 7.47 2.39 12.30
C THR A 30 8.52 3.03 11.39
N PHE A 31 8.85 2.38 10.26
CA PHE A 31 9.71 2.97 9.24
C PHE A 31 9.16 4.31 8.73
N TYR A 32 7.84 4.39 8.53
CA TYR A 32 7.20 5.61 8.06
C TYR A 32 7.29 6.75 9.06
N ALA A 33 7.12 6.47 10.35
CA ALA A 33 7.26 7.49 11.40
C ALA A 33 8.68 8.08 11.41
N ALA A 34 9.70 7.23 11.35
CA ALA A 34 11.11 7.65 11.28
C ALA A 34 11.39 8.45 10.00
N TYR A 35 10.89 7.98 8.85
CA TYR A 35 10.99 8.67 7.56
C TYR A 35 10.38 10.08 7.61
N VAL A 36 9.19 10.24 8.20
CA VAL A 36 8.51 11.53 8.34
C VAL A 36 9.25 12.45 9.33
N ALA A 37 9.88 11.89 10.36
CA ALA A 37 10.70 12.63 11.31
C ALA A 37 12.04 13.10 10.72
N GLY A 38 12.42 12.61 9.53
CA GLY A 38 13.71 12.91 8.91
C GLY A 38 14.88 12.15 9.52
N GLU A 39 14.59 11.00 10.16
CA GLU A 39 15.66 10.10 10.63
C GLU A 39 16.30 9.42 9.43
N GLU A 40 17.60 9.65 9.26
CA GLU A 40 18.41 8.99 8.25
C GLU A 40 19.04 7.72 8.84
N PRO A 41 19.02 6.59 8.11
CA PRO A 41 19.73 5.38 8.55
C PRO A 41 21.23 5.67 8.72
N GLU A 42 21.82 5.23 9.83
CA GLU A 42 23.26 5.41 10.10
C GLU A 42 24.16 4.61 9.14
N ASP A 43 23.63 3.54 8.52
CA ASP A 43 24.33 2.68 7.57
C ASP A 43 23.88 3.00 6.14
N ASP A 44 24.82 3.43 5.29
CA ASP A 44 24.61 3.72 3.87
C ASP A 44 23.94 2.57 3.10
N ARG A 45 24.15 1.32 3.55
CA ARG A 45 23.52 0.13 2.93
C ARG A 45 22.02 0.12 3.13
N TRP A 46 21.52 0.73 4.21
CA TRP A 46 20.09 0.80 4.51
C TRP A 46 19.42 1.99 3.84
N VAL A 47 20.17 3.03 3.49
CA VAL A 47 19.63 4.23 2.82
C VAL A 47 18.95 3.87 1.49
N LEU A 48 19.55 2.99 0.69
CA LEU A 48 18.98 2.53 -0.59
C LEU A 48 17.69 1.73 -0.37
N ASP A 49 17.73 0.74 0.51
CA ASP A 49 16.57 -0.09 0.84
C ASP A 49 15.43 0.78 1.44
N PHE A 50 15.76 1.79 2.24
CA PHE A 50 14.80 2.71 2.84
C PHE A 50 14.12 3.62 1.80
N GLY A 51 14.88 4.11 0.81
CA GLY A 51 14.33 4.86 -0.31
C GLY A 51 13.37 4.02 -1.16
N GLU A 52 13.74 2.76 -1.42
CA GLU A 52 12.88 1.81 -2.14
C GLU A 52 11.61 1.50 -1.35
N TRP A 53 11.75 1.13 -0.07
CA TRP A 53 10.63 0.90 0.84
C TRP A 53 9.69 2.11 0.89
N ALA A 54 10.21 3.34 0.99
CA ALA A 54 9.40 4.55 1.05
C ALA A 54 8.60 4.78 -0.26
N SER A 55 9.18 4.44 -1.40
CA SER A 55 8.49 4.47 -2.70
C SER A 55 7.34 3.46 -2.76
N VAL A 56 7.59 2.22 -2.36
CA VAL A 56 6.58 1.16 -2.27
C VAL A 56 5.45 1.58 -1.33
N TYR A 57 5.78 2.04 -0.12
CA TYR A 57 4.81 2.42 0.90
C TYR A 57 3.91 3.58 0.45
N ARG A 58 4.48 4.64 -0.15
CA ARG A 58 3.72 5.76 -0.71
C ARG A 58 2.79 5.31 -1.85
N THR A 59 3.26 4.39 -2.69
CA THR A 59 2.48 3.83 -3.79
C THR A 59 1.31 2.99 -3.27
N TRP A 60 1.55 2.17 -2.24
CA TRP A 60 0.51 1.41 -1.55
C TRP A 60 -0.56 2.31 -0.95
N LEU A 61 -0.19 3.40 -0.25
CA LEU A 61 -1.16 4.39 0.26
C LEU A 61 -2.02 5.01 -0.85
N ALA A 62 -1.39 5.37 -1.98
CA ALA A 62 -2.10 5.92 -3.13
C ALA A 62 -3.07 4.90 -3.75
N ARG A 63 -2.67 3.64 -3.88
CA ARG A 63 -3.52 2.55 -4.39
C ARG A 63 -4.67 2.23 -3.46
N GLN A 64 -4.46 2.22 -2.14
CA GLN A 64 -5.55 2.10 -1.18
C GLN A 64 -6.56 3.25 -1.30
N ALA A 65 -6.09 4.49 -1.47
CA ALA A 65 -6.97 5.63 -1.67
C ALA A 65 -7.79 5.50 -2.98
N ALA A 66 -7.14 5.07 -4.07
CA ALA A 66 -7.82 4.80 -5.33
C ALA A 66 -8.89 3.70 -5.17
N TYR A 67 -8.56 2.58 -4.51
CA TYR A 67 -9.51 1.51 -4.24
C TYR A 67 -10.74 2.01 -3.48
N ARG A 68 -10.55 2.76 -2.39
CA ARG A 68 -11.64 3.34 -1.61
C ARG A 68 -12.53 4.25 -2.46
N ASN A 69 -11.94 5.05 -3.35
CA ASN A 69 -12.70 5.93 -4.24
C ASN A 69 -13.52 5.15 -5.27
N GLU A 70 -12.94 4.12 -5.88
CA GLU A 70 -13.62 3.27 -6.86
C GLU A 70 -14.77 2.48 -6.23
N VAL A 71 -14.54 1.86 -5.05
CA VAL A 71 -15.59 1.18 -4.30
C VAL A 71 -16.73 2.14 -3.94
N ARG A 72 -16.42 3.35 -3.46
CA ARG A 72 -17.46 4.37 -3.19
C ARG A 72 -18.22 4.77 -4.44
N ARG A 73 -17.58 4.80 -5.62
CA ARG A 73 -18.26 5.09 -6.89
C ARG A 73 -19.25 3.98 -7.24
N VAL A 74 -18.85 2.72 -7.10
CA VAL A 74 -19.72 1.56 -7.36
C VAL A 74 -20.88 1.49 -6.35
N GLN A 75 -20.61 1.72 -5.07
CA GLN A 75 -21.63 1.70 -4.00
C GLN A 75 -22.77 2.70 -4.20
N ARG A 76 -22.53 3.82 -4.89
CA ARG A 76 -23.60 4.78 -5.23
C ARG A 76 -24.65 4.20 -6.17
N HIS A 77 -24.31 3.15 -6.91
CA HIS A 77 -25.20 2.48 -7.85
C HIS A 77 -25.78 1.18 -7.30
N ASP A 78 -25.07 0.48 -6.41
CA ASP A 78 -25.55 -0.74 -5.74
C ASP A 78 -25.02 -0.79 -4.29
N SER A 79 -25.92 -0.59 -3.32
CA SER A 79 -25.57 -0.46 -1.89
C SER A 79 -25.41 -1.79 -1.16
N SER A 80 -25.66 -2.92 -1.81
CA SER A 80 -25.52 -4.25 -1.21
C SER A 80 -24.13 -4.85 -1.43
N LEU A 81 -23.61 -5.59 -0.44
CA LEU A 81 -22.34 -6.32 -0.55
C LEU A 81 -22.34 -7.29 -1.75
N ALA A 82 -23.48 -7.93 -2.03
CA ALA A 82 -23.64 -8.80 -3.19
C ALA A 82 -23.51 -8.03 -4.52
N GLY A 83 -24.01 -6.81 -4.59
CA GLY A 83 -23.82 -5.91 -5.73
C GLY A 83 -22.36 -5.53 -5.92
N LEU A 84 -21.64 -5.25 -4.82
CA LEU A 84 -20.21 -4.93 -4.88
C LEU A 84 -19.36 -6.10 -5.36
N ILE A 85 -19.61 -7.32 -4.87
CA ILE A 85 -18.91 -8.52 -5.32
C ILE A 85 -19.14 -8.75 -6.82
N ARG A 86 -20.37 -8.51 -7.31
CA ARG A 86 -20.73 -8.72 -8.72
C ARG A 86 -20.10 -7.70 -9.67
N VAL A 87 -19.89 -6.46 -9.23
CA VAL A 87 -19.28 -5.40 -10.06
C VAL A 87 -17.74 -5.46 -10.02
N ALA A 88 -17.18 -6.00 -8.93
CA ALA A 88 -15.73 -6.08 -8.74
C ALA A 88 -15.08 -7.37 -9.25
N ALA A 89 -15.87 -8.40 -9.60
CA ALA A 89 -15.44 -9.67 -10.19
C ALA A 89 -15.67 -9.69 -11.71
#